data_AF-A0AAV1JYT6-F1
#
_entry.id   AF-A0AAV1JYT6-F1
#
_cell.length_a   1.000
_cell.length_b   1.000
_cell.length_c   1.000
_cell.angle_alpha   90.00
_cell.angle_beta   90.00
_cell.angle_gamma   90.00
#
_symmetry.space_group_name_H-M   'P 1'
#
loop_
_entity.id
_entity.type
_entity.pdbx_description
1 polymer ?
#
loop_
_entity_poly.entity_id
_entity_poly.type
_entity_poly.pdbx_seq_one_letter_code
_entity_poly.pdbx_strand_id
1 'polypeptide(L)'
;MNARSKFQPENIYNCDEIGISTVREPKKVLAAKRQKRVGSITSWERGKNITLLCAMSAAGGYIPPMFISPRKRMTRIYKCSDSGWINKDIFLLWLGHFKEHVKPSENEPVL
;
A
#
# COMPACT_ATOMS: atom_id res chain seq x y z
N MET A 1 19.01 25.91 16.79
CA MET A 1 19.25 24.66 17.56
C MET A 1 19.39 23.54 16.54
N ASN A 2 20.62 23.11 16.22
CA ASN A 2 20.84 22.08 15.21
C ASN A 2 21.01 20.72 15.90
N ALA A 3 19.93 19.95 16.00
CA ALA A 3 20.03 18.54 16.33
C ALA A 3 20.65 17.83 15.12
N ARG A 4 21.93 17.43 15.23
CA ARG A 4 22.50 16.47 14.27
C ARG A 4 21.76 15.15 14.47
N SER A 5 20.90 14.78 13.52
CA SER A 5 20.28 13.46 13.48
C SER A 5 21.37 12.40 13.41
N LYS A 6 21.25 11.35 14.24
CA LYS A 6 22.14 10.17 14.17
C LYS A 6 21.98 9.39 12.85
N PHE A 7 20.88 9.60 12.14
CA PHE A 7 20.53 8.91 10.91
C PHE A 7 20.52 9.90 9.76
N GLN A 8 21.04 9.48 8.61
CA GLN A 8 20.88 10.24 7.37
C GLN A 8 19.41 10.18 6.92
N PRO A 9 18.89 11.22 6.24
CA PRO A 9 17.49 11.25 5.78
C PRO A 9 17.09 10.02 4.93
N GLU A 10 18.00 9.49 4.12
CA GLU A 10 17.84 8.28 3.33
C GLU A 10 17.67 6.99 4.16
N ASN A 11 18.04 7.04 5.44
CA ASN A 11 17.96 5.93 6.39
C ASN A 11 16.82 6.10 7.42
N ILE A 12 15.94 7.09 7.26
CA ILE A 12 14.76 7.27 8.13
C ILE A 12 13.53 6.99 7.29
N TYR A 13 12.81 5.90 7.59
CA TYR A 13 11.64 5.46 6.85
C TYR A 13 10.36 5.64 7.66
N ASN A 14 9.34 6.19 7.01
CA ASN A 14 7.96 6.03 7.46
C ASN A 14 7.35 4.85 6.70
N CYS A 15 6.61 4.00 7.41
CA CYS A 15 5.86 2.89 6.84
C CYS A 15 4.40 3.02 7.23
N ASP A 16 3.50 2.89 6.26
CA ASP A 16 2.06 2.99 6.51
C ASP A 16 1.24 2.13 5.54
N GLU A 17 0.03 1.79 5.99
CA GLU A 17 -0.93 0.99 5.25
C GLU A 17 -1.89 1.87 4.44
N ILE A 18 -2.10 1.52 3.17
CA ILE A 18 -3.12 2.16 2.33
C ILE A 18 -4.08 1.13 1.74
N GLY A 19 -5.38 1.37 1.92
CA GLY A 19 -6.43 0.61 1.26
C GLY A 19 -6.76 1.19 -0.12
N ILE A 20 -6.58 0.41 -1.17
CA ILE A 20 -6.97 0.78 -2.53
C ILE A 20 -8.26 0.06 -2.91
N SER A 21 -9.30 0.83 -3.20
CA SER A 21 -10.54 0.30 -3.76
C SER A 21 -10.35 -0.05 -5.24
N THR A 22 -10.77 -1.25 -5.61
CA THR A 22 -10.86 -1.67 -7.02
C THR A 22 -12.17 -1.25 -7.68
N VAL A 23 -13.11 -0.72 -6.89
CA VAL A 23 -14.40 -0.22 -7.38
C VAL A 23 -14.21 1.17 -7.97
N ARG A 24 -14.63 1.33 -9.23
CA ARG A 24 -14.61 2.64 -9.88
C ARG A 24 -15.76 3.49 -9.37
N GLU A 25 -15.45 4.71 -8.96
CA GLU A 25 -16.48 5.72 -8.72
C GLU A 25 -17.10 6.16 -10.05
N PRO A 26 -18.44 6.12 -10.19
CA PRO A 26 -19.10 6.61 -11.38
C PRO A 26 -18.91 8.13 -11.51
N LYS A 27 -18.47 8.59 -12.68
CA LYS A 27 -18.41 10.02 -12.99
C LYS A 27 -19.82 10.62 -13.05
N LYS A 28 -19.94 11.92 -12.76
CA LYS A 28 -21.18 12.67 -12.96
C LYS A 28 -21.58 12.62 -14.43
N VAL A 29 -22.84 12.29 -14.71
CA VAL A 29 -23.41 12.21 -16.06
C VAL A 29 -24.45 13.32 -16.23
N LEU A 30 -24.35 14.10 -17.31
CA LEU A 30 -25.39 15.03 -17.72
C LEU A 30 -26.45 14.27 -18.52
N ALA A 31 -27.72 14.44 -18.16
CA ALA A 31 -28.85 13.80 -18.82
C ALA A 31 -29.96 14.83 -19.11
N ALA A 32 -30.78 14.54 -20.12
CA ALA A 32 -31.91 15.40 -20.48
C ALA A 32 -32.89 15.55 -19.31
N LYS A 33 -33.49 16.74 -19.17
CA LYS A 33 -34.52 17.01 -18.15
C LYS A 33 -35.67 16.00 -18.31
N ARG A 34 -36.04 15.32 -17.21
CA ARG A 34 -37.02 14.21 -17.13
C ARG A 34 -36.53 12.82 -17.54
N GLN A 35 -35.25 12.65 -17.89
CA GLN A 35 -34.69 11.31 -18.13
C GLN A 35 -34.49 10.57 -16.80
N LYS A 36 -35.30 9.51 -16.56
CA LYS A 36 -35.27 8.73 -15.32
C LYS A 36 -34.28 7.56 -15.32
N ARG A 37 -33.82 7.12 -16.50
CA ARG A 37 -32.86 6.02 -16.66
C ARG A 37 -31.51 6.58 -17.11
N VAL A 38 -30.62 6.76 -16.14
CA VAL A 38 -29.22 7.13 -16.35
C VAL A 38 -28.39 6.00 -15.75
N GLY A 39 -27.82 5.15 -16.61
CA GLY A 39 -26.99 4.03 -16.17
C GLY A 39 -25.54 4.47 -15.96
N SER A 40 -24.89 3.92 -14.93
CA SER A 40 -23.44 3.98 -14.77
C SER A 40 -22.84 2.61 -15.07
N ILE A 41 -21.75 2.57 -15.85
CA ILE A 41 -20.94 1.36 -15.98
C ILE A 41 -20.08 1.27 -14.72
N THR A 42 -20.67 0.77 -13.65
CA THR A 42 -19.99 0.48 -12.38
C THR A 42 -20.06 -1.02 -12.17
N SER A 43 -18.91 -1.65 -11.93
CA SER A 43 -18.92 -3.03 -11.46
C SER A 43 -19.65 -3.06 -10.11
N TRP A 44 -20.68 -3.90 -9.99
CA TRP A 44 -21.33 -4.20 -8.71
C TRP A 44 -20.43 -5.05 -7.79
N GLU A 45 -19.16 -5.22 -8.15
CA GLU A 45 -18.14 -5.90 -7.35
C GLU A 45 -17.82 -5.07 -6.10
N ARG A 46 -18.78 -4.97 -5.18
CA ARG A 46 -18.54 -4.54 -3.81
C ARG A 46 -17.42 -5.39 -3.24
N GLY A 47 -16.32 -4.73 -2.87
CA GLY A 47 -15.67 -5.06 -1.61
C GLY A 47 -14.49 -6.02 -1.65
N LYS A 48 -13.57 -5.89 -2.60
CA LYS A 48 -12.20 -6.33 -2.32
C LYS A 48 -11.24 -5.17 -2.51
N ASN A 49 -11.09 -4.40 -1.41
CA ASN A 49 -9.96 -3.49 -1.26
C ASN A 49 -8.69 -4.32 -1.31
N ILE A 50 -7.69 -3.82 -2.02
CA ILE A 50 -6.33 -4.33 -1.93
C ILE A 50 -5.62 -3.44 -0.93
N THR A 51 -5.08 -4.05 0.11
CA THR A 51 -4.24 -3.33 1.06
C THR A 51 -2.82 -3.28 0.51
N LEU A 52 -2.15 -2.14 0.64
CA LEU A 52 -0.73 -2.01 0.36
C LEU A 52 -0.01 -1.58 1.63
N LEU A 53 1.15 -2.19 1.87
CA LEU A 53 2.10 -1.69 2.86
C LEU A 53 3.25 -1.00 2.12
N CYS A 54 3.39 0.30 2.38
CA CYS A 54 4.34 1.19 1.70
C CYS A 54 5.33 1.76 2.70
N ALA A 55 6.60 1.90 2.30
CA ALA A 55 7.60 2.62 3.09
C ALA A 55 8.40 3.60 2.24
N MET A 56 8.66 4.77 2.82
CA MET A 56 9.29 5.93 2.19
C MET A 56 10.34 6.51 3.13
N SER A 57 11.55 6.74 2.63
CA SER A 57 12.59 7.46 3.36
C SER A 57 12.32 8.96 3.40
N ALA A 58 12.89 9.67 4.37
CA ALA A 58 12.81 11.12 4.44
C ALA A 58 13.51 11.82 3.26
N ALA A 59 14.43 11.12 2.57
CA ALA A 59 15.05 11.58 1.32
C ALA A 59 14.18 11.32 0.07
N GLY A 60 13.03 10.63 0.20
CA GLY A 60 12.11 10.35 -0.90
C GLY A 60 12.33 9.03 -1.65
N GLY A 61 13.30 8.21 -1.23
CA GLY A 61 13.44 6.83 -1.70
C GLY A 61 12.31 5.93 -1.17
N TYR A 62 11.89 4.91 -1.93
CA TYR A 62 10.77 4.04 -1.57
C TYR A 62 11.13 2.57 -1.63
N ILE A 63 10.49 1.79 -0.76
CA ILE A 63 10.57 0.33 -0.78
C ILE A 63 9.49 -0.21 -1.71
N PRO A 64 9.79 -1.18 -2.61
CA PRO A 64 8.76 -1.80 -3.44
C PRO A 64 7.58 -2.27 -2.57
N PRO A 65 6.34 -1.80 -2.84
CA PRO A 65 5.22 -2.04 -1.95
C PRO A 65 4.78 -3.50 -1.97
N MET A 66 4.29 -3.99 -0.82
CA MET A 66 3.68 -5.32 -0.71
C MET A 66 2.16 -5.18 -0.83
N PHE A 67 1.56 -5.99 -1.70
CA PHE A 67 0.12 -6.01 -1.91
C PHE A 67 -0.50 -7.15 -1.10
N ILE A 68 -1.55 -6.88 -0.34
CA ILE A 68 -2.31 -7.84 0.43
C ILE A 68 -3.71 -7.93 -0.19
N SER A 69 -4.09 -9.14 -0.59
CA SER A 69 -5.34 -9.39 -1.28
C SER A 69 -6.09 -10.59 -0.68
N PRO A 70 -7.42 -10.50 -0.53
CA PRO A 70 -8.26 -11.63 -0.12
C PRO A 70 -8.52 -12.65 -1.24
N ARG A 71 -7.67 -12.71 -2.26
CA ARG A 71 -7.74 -13.68 -3.36
C ARG A 71 -6.50 -14.57 -3.31
N LYS A 72 -6.68 -15.89 -3.26
CA LYS A 72 -5.67 -16.94 -2.96
C LYS A 72 -4.46 -17.06 -3.93
N ARG A 73 -4.28 -16.13 -4.89
CA ARG A 73 -3.13 -16.19 -5.82
C ARG A 73 -1.96 -15.40 -5.27
N MET A 74 -1.10 -16.07 -4.51
CA MET A 74 0.16 -15.50 -4.05
C MET A 74 1.14 -15.35 -5.22
N THR A 75 1.87 -14.25 -5.23
CA THR A 75 3.03 -14.04 -6.10
C THR A 75 4.15 -13.40 -5.29
N ARG A 76 5.26 -13.02 -5.93
CA ARG A 76 6.34 -12.30 -5.24
C ARG A 76 5.87 -10.98 -4.63
N ILE A 77 4.91 -10.32 -5.29
CA ILE A 77 4.42 -8.97 -4.94
C ILE A 77 3.12 -9.03 -4.13
N TYR A 78 2.33 -10.10 -4.30
CA TYR A 78 1.04 -10.29 -3.65
C TYR A 78 1.11 -11.33 -2.54
N LYS A 79 0.75 -10.93 -1.32
CA LYS A 79 0.42 -11.79 -0.20
C LYS A 79 -1.08 -11.87 -0.02
N CYS A 80 -1.53 -12.93 0.67
CA CYS A 80 -2.93 -13.21 0.85
C CYS A 80 -3.27 -13.27 2.33
N SER A 81 -4.37 -12.64 2.72
CA SER A 81 -5.03 -12.84 4.00
C SER A 81 -6.52 -13.02 3.77
N ASP A 82 -7.19 -13.81 4.60
CA ASP A 82 -8.63 -14.04 4.44
C ASP A 82 -9.45 -12.75 4.60
N SER A 83 -8.95 -11.82 5.42
CA SER A 83 -9.57 -10.52 5.66
C SER A 83 -9.22 -9.47 4.58
N GLY A 84 -8.16 -9.68 3.80
CA GLY A 84 -7.58 -8.68 2.90
C GLY A 84 -6.68 -7.65 3.60
N TRP A 85 -6.60 -7.68 4.93
CA TRP A 85 -5.77 -6.79 5.75
C TRP A 85 -4.44 -7.45 6.12
N ILE A 86 -3.46 -6.65 6.54
CA ILE A 86 -2.21 -7.19 7.06
C ILE A 86 -2.42 -7.93 8.38
N ASN A 87 -1.65 -8.98 8.61
CA ASN A 87 -1.57 -9.69 9.88
C ASN A 87 -0.11 -9.82 10.31
N LYS A 88 0.12 -10.37 11.50
CA LYS A 88 1.47 -10.52 12.08
C LYS A 88 2.43 -11.27 11.14
N ASP A 89 2.01 -12.36 10.54
CA ASP A 89 2.89 -13.20 9.71
C ASP A 89 3.25 -12.50 8.39
N ILE A 90 2.29 -11.82 7.77
CA ILE A 90 2.51 -11.03 6.56
C ILE A 90 3.42 -9.84 6.87
N PHE A 91 3.25 -9.20 8.02
CA PHE A 91 4.13 -8.11 8.46
C PHE A 91 5.58 -8.58 8.65
N LEU A 92 5.81 -9.77 9.20
CA LEU A 92 7.16 -10.35 9.30
C LEU A 92 7.76 -10.64 7.93
N LEU A 93 6.97 -11.12 6.97
CA LEU A 93 7.42 -11.27 5.58
C LEU A 93 7.79 -9.93 4.95
N TRP A 94 7.03 -8.87 5.26
CA TRP A 94 7.34 -7.52 4.81
C TRP A 94 8.62 -6.97 5.45
N LEU A 95 8.85 -7.21 6.73
CA LEU A 95 10.10 -6.83 7.39
C LEU A 95 11.32 -7.51 6.77
N GLY A 96 11.19 -8.78 6.37
CA GLY A 96 12.23 -9.47 5.61
C GLY A 96 12.53 -8.78 4.27
N HIS A 97 11.48 -8.48 3.50
CA HIS A 97 11.59 -7.72 2.25
C HIS A 97 12.20 -6.32 2.44
N PHE A 98 11.80 -5.61 3.50
CA PHE A 98 12.38 -4.32 3.88
C PHE A 98 13.88 -4.44 4.13
N LYS A 99 14.29 -5.42 4.96
CA LYS A 99 15.71 -5.68 5.27
C LYS A 99 16.51 -6.05 4.03
N GLU A 100 15.96 -6.85 3.12
CA GLU A 100 16.62 -7.24 1.87
C GLU A 100 16.85 -6.04 0.93
N HIS A 101 15.92 -5.08 0.94
CA HIS A 101 16.01 -3.89 0.11
C HIS A 101 16.95 -2.84 0.70
N VAL A 102 16.80 -2.52 1.99
CA VAL A 102 17.55 -1.44 2.65
C VAL A 102 18.94 -1.90 3.11
N LYS A 103 19.11 -3.19 3.43
CA LYS A 103 20.37 -3.79 3.88
C LYS A 103 21.03 -3.04 5.06
N PRO A 104 20.29 -2.82 6.17
CA PRO A 104 20.84 -2.13 7.33
C PRO A 104 22.06 -2.87 7.89
N SER A 105 23.03 -2.11 8.39
CA SER A 105 24.23 -2.62 9.07
C SER A 105 24.50 -1.84 10.36
N GLU A 106 25.45 -2.30 11.17
CA GLU A 106 25.84 -1.57 12.39
C GLU A 106 26.41 -0.17 12.08
N ASN A 107 27.09 -0.02 10.94
CA ASN A 107 27.67 1.25 10.49
C ASN A 107 26.66 2.13 9.76
N GLU A 108 25.65 1.53 9.14
CA GLU A 108 24.58 2.22 8.42
C GLU A 108 23.23 1.79 9.00
N PRO A 109 22.89 2.27 10.21
CA PRO A 109 21.65 1.91 10.86
C PRO A 109 20.48 2.64 10.19
N VAL A 110 19.30 2.02 10.26
CA VAL A 110 18.06 2.50 9.65
C VAL A 110 17.02 2.66 10.74
N LEU A 111 16.27 3.75 10.66
CA LEU A 111 15.15 4.09 11.54
C LEU A 111 13.83 3.91 10.80
#